data_AF-A0AAV9R3J2-F1
#
_entry.id   AF-A0AAV9R3J2-F1
#
_cell.length_a   1.000
_cell.length_b   1.000
_cell.length_c   1.000
_cell.angle_alpha   90.00
_cell.angle_beta   90.00
_cell.angle_gamma   90.00
#
_symmetry.space_group_name_H-M   'P 1'
#
loop_
_entity.id
_entity.type
_entity.pdbx_description
1 polymer ?
#
loop_
_entity_poly.entity_id
_entity_poly.type
_entity_poly.pdbx_seq_one_letter_code
_entity_poly.pdbx_strand_id
1 'polypeptide(L)'
;MLCPSAHVRSNSLTHIAAAPWPWADRLLHQPHHRQQEQDGKELDATATQLANRQDESEQSRKKLIDLSREFKKTTPEDLRKQVAPLLKSFQGEIDALSKRSKEAEAAFLNVYKKIIDVPDPVPVLELAQQLQLKLQRMHDIETENTKLRETLEDYNKEFAEVKNQ
;
A
#
# COMPACT_ATOMS: atom_id res chain seq x y z
N MET A 1 -36.62 -61.93 19.33
CA MET A 1 -37.48 -60.79 18.97
C MET A 1 -36.82 -59.51 19.46
N LEU A 2 -36.61 -58.55 18.55
CA LEU A 2 -36.57 -57.08 18.70
C LEU A 2 -35.37 -56.38 19.40
N CYS A 3 -34.63 -55.57 18.61
CA CYS A 3 -33.98 -54.29 19.01
C CYS A 3 -34.91 -53.10 18.63
N PRO A 4 -34.63 -51.77 18.83
CA PRO A 4 -33.44 -51.05 19.36
C PRO A 4 -33.71 -49.74 20.19
N SER A 5 -32.65 -48.92 20.38
CA SER A 5 -32.54 -47.47 20.70
C SER A 5 -32.44 -47.04 22.18
N ALA A 6 -31.72 -45.99 22.59
CA ALA A 6 -30.56 -45.20 22.13
C ALA A 6 -30.37 -44.10 23.20
N HIS A 7 -29.17 -43.88 23.75
CA HIS A 7 -28.76 -42.52 24.12
C HIS A 7 -27.25 -42.35 24.27
N VAL A 8 -26.86 -41.14 23.88
CA VAL A 8 -25.56 -40.68 23.41
C VAL A 8 -24.59 -40.37 24.55
N ARG A 9 -23.30 -40.63 24.29
CA ARG A 9 -22.16 -40.26 25.14
C ARG A 9 -22.07 -38.73 25.27
N SER A 10 -22.16 -38.21 26.49
CA SER A 10 -21.64 -36.87 26.82
C SER A 10 -20.20 -37.04 27.31
N ASN A 11 -19.23 -36.66 26.47
CA ASN A 11 -17.85 -36.53 26.92
C ASN A 11 -17.48 -35.05 26.85
N SER A 12 -17.29 -34.48 28.02
CA SER A 12 -16.81 -33.13 28.26
C SER A 12 -15.39 -32.96 27.74
N LEU A 13 -15.19 -32.13 26.72
CA LEU A 13 -13.90 -31.49 26.44
C LEU A 13 -14.14 -30.05 25.99
N THR A 14 -14.46 -29.20 26.97
CA THR A 14 -14.09 -27.79 26.94
C THR A 14 -12.56 -27.70 27.00
N HIS A 15 -11.90 -27.41 25.88
CA HIS A 15 -10.62 -26.70 25.83
C HIS A 15 -10.23 -26.50 24.35
N ILE A 16 -10.83 -25.50 23.68
CA ILE A 16 -10.11 -24.82 22.60
C ILE A 16 -9.38 -23.68 23.28
N ALA A 17 -8.10 -23.93 23.54
CA ALA A 17 -7.18 -23.04 24.19
C ALA A 17 -7.08 -21.69 23.46
N ALA A 18 -6.91 -20.65 24.27
CA ALA A 18 -6.52 -19.32 23.87
C ALA A 18 -5.38 -19.34 22.84
N ALA A 19 -5.42 -18.39 21.90
CA ALA A 19 -4.39 -18.20 20.89
C ALA A 19 -2.98 -18.14 21.53
N PRO A 20 -2.02 -18.98 21.11
CA PRO A 20 -0.79 -19.24 21.86
C PRO A 20 0.38 -18.39 21.36
N TRP A 21 0.16 -17.10 21.12
CA TRP A 21 1.19 -16.27 20.52
C TRP A 21 1.50 -15.05 21.40
N PRO A 22 2.70 -15.01 22.04
CA PRO A 22 3.17 -13.88 22.85
C PRO A 22 3.26 -12.54 22.09
N TRP A 23 3.13 -12.56 20.76
CA TRP A 23 3.11 -11.38 19.89
C TRP A 23 1.71 -10.80 19.67
N ALA A 24 0.63 -11.52 20.00
CA ALA A 24 -0.75 -11.08 19.75
C ALA A 24 -1.16 -9.87 20.62
N ASP A 25 -0.75 -9.83 21.90
CA ASP A 25 -0.96 -8.68 22.77
C ASP A 25 -0.10 -7.46 22.38
N ARG A 26 1.05 -7.70 21.75
CA ARG A 26 1.94 -6.63 21.26
C ARG A 26 1.38 -5.94 19.99
N LEU A 27 0.42 -6.57 19.31
CA LEU A 27 -0.31 -6.01 18.17
C LEU A 27 -1.58 -5.23 18.58
N LEU A 28 -2.08 -5.38 19.81
CA LEU A 28 -3.25 -4.61 20.30
C LEU A 28 -2.91 -3.16 20.64
N HIS A 29 -1.63 -2.82 20.79
CA HIS A 29 -1.12 -1.45 20.83
C HIS A 29 -0.13 -1.26 19.67
N GLN A 30 -0.62 -0.95 18.46
CA GLN A 30 0.25 -0.61 17.33
C GLN A 30 0.56 0.90 17.31
N PRO A 31 1.71 1.36 17.85
CA PRO A 31 2.19 2.73 17.65
C PRO A 31 2.51 3.01 16.18
N HIS A 32 2.86 1.99 15.40
CA HIS A 32 3.22 2.11 13.99
C HIS A 32 2.05 2.58 13.11
N HIS A 33 0.83 2.09 13.34
CA HIS A 33 -0.35 2.56 12.61
C HIS A 33 -0.64 4.04 12.91
N ARG A 34 -0.47 4.45 14.17
CA ARG A 34 -0.67 5.84 14.60
C ARG A 34 0.39 6.77 14.02
N GLN A 35 1.64 6.30 13.91
CA GLN A 35 2.72 7.04 13.26
C GLN A 35 2.47 7.17 11.75
N GLN A 36 2.07 6.09 11.08
CA GLN A 36 1.79 6.08 9.65
C GLN A 36 0.61 7.00 9.28
N GLU A 37 -0.43 7.08 10.12
CA GLU A 37 -1.51 8.07 9.98
C GLU A 37 -1.03 9.51 10.18
N GLN A 38 -0.09 9.76 11.10
CA GLN A 38 0.49 11.08 11.30
C GLN A 38 1.33 11.50 10.10
N ASP A 39 2.18 10.60 9.60
CA ASP A 39 3.01 10.84 8.42
C ASP A 39 2.14 11.12 7.18
N GLY A 40 1.02 10.40 7.01
CA GLY A 40 0.04 10.69 5.94
C GLY A 40 -0.55 12.10 6.04
N LYS A 41 -0.97 12.51 7.25
CA LYS A 41 -1.51 13.87 7.48
C LYS A 41 -0.49 14.97 7.22
N GLU A 42 0.77 14.75 7.57
CA GLU A 42 1.85 15.71 7.31
C GLU A 42 2.11 15.87 5.80
N LEU A 43 2.05 14.76 5.06
CA LEU A 43 2.16 14.79 3.61
C LEU A 43 0.97 15.52 2.95
N ASP A 44 -0.26 15.29 3.41
CA ASP A 44 -1.45 15.99 2.94
C ASP A 44 -1.38 17.50 3.19
N ALA A 45 -0.92 17.89 4.38
CA ALA A 45 -0.70 19.29 4.74
C ALA A 45 0.37 19.93 3.83
N THR A 46 1.46 19.22 3.56
CA THR A 46 2.54 19.67 2.68
C THR A 46 2.04 19.82 1.25
N ALA A 47 1.26 18.87 0.72
CA ALA A 47 0.66 18.96 -0.61
C ALA A 47 -0.27 20.18 -0.74
N THR A 48 -1.07 20.45 0.29
CA THR A 48 -1.94 21.64 0.33
C THR A 48 -1.14 22.94 0.35
N GLN A 49 -0.09 23.01 1.18
CA GLN A 49 0.79 24.18 1.22
C GLN A 49 1.51 24.40 -0.11
N LEU A 50 1.83 23.32 -0.83
CA LEU A 50 2.49 23.39 -2.13
C LEU A 50 1.63 24.13 -3.15
N ALA A 51 0.33 23.83 -3.21
CA ALA A 51 -0.60 24.52 -4.09
C ALA A 51 -0.64 26.03 -3.81
N ASN A 52 -0.72 26.41 -2.54
CA ASN A 52 -0.71 27.82 -2.13
C ASN A 52 0.61 28.52 -2.52
N ARG A 53 1.76 27.86 -2.30
CA ARG A 53 3.08 28.41 -2.68
C ARG A 53 3.24 28.56 -4.18
N GLN A 54 2.67 27.65 -4.96
CA GLN A 54 2.68 27.73 -6.41
C GLN A 54 1.92 28.98 -6.88
N ASP A 55 0.71 29.22 -6.35
CA ASP A 55 -0.09 30.40 -6.66
C ASP A 55 0.62 31.70 -6.25
N GLU A 56 1.23 31.74 -5.05
CA GLU A 56 1.99 32.90 -4.56
C GLU A 56 3.21 33.21 -5.44
N SER A 57 3.94 32.19 -5.89
CA SER A 57 5.08 32.31 -6.79
C SER A 57 4.67 32.87 -8.15
N GLU A 58 3.56 32.36 -8.71
CA GLU A 58 3.03 32.83 -9.99
C GLU A 58 2.55 34.29 -9.92
N GLN A 59 1.87 34.67 -8.84
CA GLN A 59 1.49 36.06 -8.60
C GLN A 59 2.70 36.99 -8.44
N SER A 60 3.71 36.55 -7.68
CA SER A 60 4.95 37.32 -7.46
C SER A 60 5.72 37.53 -8.76
N ARG A 61 5.83 36.49 -9.60
CA ARG A 61 6.44 36.59 -10.93
C ARG A 61 5.68 37.56 -11.83
N LYS A 62 4.34 37.53 -11.82
CA LYS A 62 3.51 38.47 -12.58
C LYS A 62 3.76 39.92 -12.15
N LYS A 63 3.78 40.19 -10.83
CA LYS A 63 4.10 41.52 -10.28
C LYS A 63 5.48 42.01 -10.73
N LEU A 64 6.50 41.15 -10.72
CA LEU A 64 7.85 41.51 -11.18
C LEU A 64 7.89 41.86 -12.67
N ILE A 65 7.16 41.12 -13.51
CA ILE A 65 7.04 41.42 -14.94
C ILE A 65 6.38 42.79 -15.16
N ASP A 66 5.32 43.09 -14.42
CA ASP A 66 4.61 44.37 -14.52
C ASP A 66 5.49 45.54 -14.06
N LEU A 67 6.22 45.38 -12.94
CA LEU A 67 7.21 46.36 -12.48
C LEU A 67 8.34 46.57 -13.49
N SER A 68 8.83 45.50 -14.11
CA SER A 68 9.87 45.59 -15.16
C SER A 68 9.36 46.35 -16.39
N ARG A 69 8.11 46.11 -16.80
CA ARG A 69 7.48 46.85 -17.90
C ARG A 69 7.30 48.32 -17.57
N GLU A 70 6.87 48.62 -16.35
CA GLU A 70 6.66 50.00 -15.89
C GLU A 70 7.98 50.77 -15.83
N PHE A 71 9.04 50.16 -15.27
CA PHE A 71 10.38 50.71 -15.28
C PHE A 71 10.84 51.07 -16.70
N LYS A 72 10.58 50.20 -17.69
CA LYS A 72 10.96 50.46 -19.09
C LYS A 72 10.16 51.61 -19.73
N LYS A 73 8.98 51.96 -19.24
CA LYS A 73 8.17 53.08 -19.76
C LYS A 73 8.60 54.42 -19.15
N THR A 74 8.88 54.45 -17.85
CA THR A 74 9.11 55.68 -17.08
C THR A 74 10.56 56.14 -17.06
N THR A 75 11.50 55.27 -17.45
CA THR A 75 12.95 55.52 -17.31
C THR A 75 13.59 56.06 -18.60
N PRO A 76 14.54 57.02 -18.54
CA PRO A 76 15.31 57.49 -19.69
C PRO A 76 16.04 56.38 -20.47
N GLU A 77 16.26 56.57 -21.78
CA GLU A 77 16.84 55.54 -22.66
C GLU A 77 18.27 55.11 -22.26
N ASP A 78 19.10 56.05 -21.85
CA ASP A 78 20.51 55.80 -21.53
C ASP A 78 20.65 54.90 -20.30
N LEU A 79 19.82 55.14 -19.28
CA LEU A 79 19.75 54.31 -18.08
C LEU A 79 19.14 52.94 -18.39
N ARG A 80 18.13 52.88 -19.28
CA ARG A 80 17.55 51.60 -19.73
C ARG A 80 18.60 50.72 -20.41
N LYS A 81 19.51 51.28 -21.22
CA LYS A 81 20.60 50.53 -21.87
C LYS A 81 21.57 49.93 -20.87
N GLN A 82 21.93 50.66 -19.81
CA GLN A 82 22.84 50.18 -18.77
C GLN A 82 22.21 49.09 -17.90
N VAL A 83 20.92 49.23 -17.56
CA VAL A 83 20.21 48.31 -16.66
C VAL A 83 19.66 47.08 -17.39
N ALA A 84 19.46 47.14 -18.71
CA ALA A 84 18.95 46.02 -19.52
C ALA A 84 19.68 44.67 -19.34
N PRO A 85 21.02 44.57 -19.38
CA PRO A 85 21.71 43.30 -19.15
C PRO A 85 21.47 42.75 -17.74
N LEU A 86 21.41 43.62 -16.73
CA LEU A 86 21.13 43.22 -15.35
C LEU A 86 19.71 42.64 -15.20
N LEU A 87 18.70 43.33 -15.75
CA LEU A 87 17.31 42.84 -15.75
C LEU A 87 17.15 41.51 -16.49
N LYS A 88 17.86 41.32 -17.62
CA LYS A 88 17.89 40.04 -18.32
C LYS A 88 18.50 38.93 -17.47
N SER A 89 19.59 39.22 -16.75
CA SER A 89 20.22 38.24 -15.85
C SER A 89 19.28 37.82 -14.71
N PHE A 90 18.61 38.78 -14.06
CA PHE A 90 17.61 38.47 -13.03
C PHE A 90 16.44 37.66 -13.58
N GLN A 91 15.94 38.02 -14.77
CA GLN A 91 14.88 37.25 -15.42
C GLN A 91 15.30 35.80 -15.67
N GLY A 92 16.53 35.59 -16.16
CA GLY A 92 17.09 34.25 -16.36
C GLY A 92 17.15 33.43 -15.07
N GLU A 93 17.65 34.03 -13.97
CA GLU A 93 17.72 33.32 -12.69
C GLU A 93 16.33 33.03 -12.11
N ILE A 94 15.38 33.97 -12.21
CA ILE A 94 13.99 33.76 -11.76
C ILE A 94 13.34 32.63 -12.55
N ASP A 95 13.53 32.57 -13.87
CA ASP A 95 12.97 31.54 -14.71
C ASP A 95 13.61 30.17 -14.43
N ALA A 96 14.93 30.12 -14.22
CA ALA A 96 15.65 28.91 -13.85
C ALA A 96 15.24 28.40 -12.45
N LEU A 97 15.09 29.29 -11.48
CA LEU A 97 14.58 28.96 -10.14
C LEU A 97 13.15 28.44 -10.22
N SER A 98 12.27 29.16 -10.94
CA SER A 98 10.87 28.75 -11.15
C SER A 98 10.77 27.37 -11.78
N LYS A 99 11.64 27.06 -12.76
CA LYS A 99 11.70 25.74 -13.38
C LYS A 99 12.12 24.66 -12.37
N ARG A 100 13.19 24.88 -11.60
CA ARG A 100 13.66 23.94 -10.57
C ARG A 100 12.60 23.69 -9.49
N SER A 101 11.90 24.73 -9.05
CA SER A 101 10.79 24.62 -8.09
C SER A 101 9.66 23.75 -8.65
N LYS A 102 9.19 24.03 -9.87
CA LYS A 102 8.13 23.22 -10.52
C LYS A 102 8.52 21.75 -10.70
N GLU A 103 9.78 21.49 -11.05
CA GLU A 103 10.30 20.11 -11.16
C GLU A 103 10.33 19.39 -9.81
N ALA A 104 10.78 20.07 -8.74
CA ALA A 104 10.79 19.52 -7.39
C ALA A 104 9.36 19.28 -6.85
N GLU A 105 8.45 20.21 -7.09
CA GLU A 105 7.02 20.12 -6.76
C GLU A 105 6.37 18.92 -7.45
N ALA A 106 6.61 18.76 -8.76
CA ALA A 106 6.11 17.62 -9.53
C ALA A 106 6.68 16.28 -9.03
N ALA A 107 7.97 16.23 -8.69
CA ALA A 107 8.59 15.04 -8.14
C ALA A 107 7.98 14.66 -6.77
N PHE A 108 7.76 15.64 -5.90
CA PHE A 108 7.07 15.44 -4.62
C PHE A 108 5.67 14.85 -4.83
N LEU A 109 4.83 15.47 -5.67
CA LEU A 109 3.46 15.00 -5.90
C LEU A 109 3.41 13.60 -6.51
N ASN A 110 4.35 13.26 -7.39
CA ASN A 110 4.46 11.92 -7.96
C ASN A 110 4.78 10.86 -6.89
N VAL A 111 5.68 11.17 -5.95
CA VAL A 111 6.01 10.26 -4.83
C VAL A 111 4.84 10.20 -3.84
N TYR A 112 4.27 11.34 -3.47
CA TYR A 112 3.11 11.44 -2.58
C TYR A 112 1.97 10.55 -3.07
N LYS A 113 1.57 10.67 -4.34
CA LYS A 113 0.53 9.83 -4.94
C LYS A 113 0.82 8.34 -4.79
N LYS A 114 2.06 7.91 -5.06
CA LYS A 114 2.45 6.51 -4.94
C LYS A 114 2.37 5.99 -3.50
N ILE A 115 2.65 6.83 -2.50
CA ILE A 115 2.64 6.45 -1.09
C ILE A 115 1.20 6.31 -0.57
N ILE A 116 0.32 7.26 -0.90
CA ILE A 116 -1.08 7.23 -0.45
C ILE A 116 -1.91 6.14 -1.14
N ASP A 117 -1.54 5.76 -2.37
CA ASP A 117 -2.24 4.73 -3.15
C ASP A 117 -1.84 3.29 -2.75
N VAL A 118 -0.88 3.10 -1.81
CA VAL A 118 -0.48 1.75 -1.38
C VAL A 118 -1.57 1.19 -0.45
N PRO A 119 -2.27 0.10 -0.84
CA PRO A 119 -3.24 -0.54 0.03
C PRO A 119 -2.54 -1.20 1.22
N ASP A 120 -3.26 -1.31 2.35
CA ASP A 120 -2.78 -2.05 3.51
C ASP A 120 -2.42 -3.49 3.10
N PRO A 121 -1.18 -3.97 3.36
CA PRO A 121 -0.78 -5.33 3.03
C PRO A 121 -1.41 -6.38 3.95
N VAL A 122 -1.91 -6.01 5.13
CA VAL A 122 -2.41 -6.96 6.14
C VAL A 122 -3.54 -7.86 5.60
N PRO A 123 -4.61 -7.33 4.97
CA PRO A 123 -5.69 -8.16 4.44
C PRO A 123 -5.22 -9.18 3.38
N VAL A 124 -4.25 -8.79 2.55
CA VAL A 124 -3.69 -9.67 1.51
C VAL A 124 -2.86 -10.78 2.15
N LEU A 125 -2.07 -10.45 3.18
CA LEU A 125 -1.26 -11.43 3.92
C LEU A 125 -2.14 -12.42 4.69
N GLU A 126 -3.22 -11.95 5.31
CA GLU A 126 -4.19 -12.81 6.00
C GLU A 126 -4.86 -13.78 5.02
N LEU A 127 -5.27 -13.30 3.83
CA LEU A 127 -5.81 -14.15 2.78
C LEU A 127 -4.78 -15.20 2.31
N ALA A 128 -3.53 -14.79 2.09
CA ALA A 128 -2.47 -15.71 1.69
C ALA A 128 -2.24 -16.82 2.72
N GLN A 129 -2.25 -16.47 4.02
CA GLN A 129 -2.15 -17.43 5.10
C GLN A 129 -3.31 -18.43 5.09
N GLN A 130 -4.55 -17.95 4.91
CA GLN A 130 -5.72 -18.82 4.84
C GLN A 130 -5.67 -19.78 3.64
N LEU A 131 -5.21 -19.30 2.48
CA LEU A 131 -5.02 -20.13 1.29
C LEU A 131 -3.95 -21.20 1.51
N GLN A 132 -2.85 -20.86 2.18
CA GLN A 132 -1.81 -21.82 2.52
C GLN A 132 -2.33 -22.95 3.43
N LEU A 133 -3.15 -22.64 4.43
CA LEU A 133 -3.81 -23.64 5.27
C LEU A 133 -4.82 -24.50 4.51
N LYS A 134 -5.48 -23.97 3.47
CA LYS A 134 -6.37 -24.75 2.60
C LYS A 134 -5.57 -25.68 1.69
N LEU A 135 -4.44 -25.21 1.14
CA LEU A 135 -3.54 -26.02 0.31
C LEU A 135 -2.96 -27.20 1.09
N GLN A 136 -2.53 -26.99 2.34
CA GLN A 136 -2.05 -28.08 3.20
C GLN A 136 -3.14 -29.14 3.39
N ARG A 137 -4.37 -28.72 3.76
CA ARG A 137 -5.50 -29.65 3.92
C ARG A 137 -5.86 -30.39 2.62
N MET A 138 -5.79 -29.72 1.48
CA MET A 138 -6.02 -30.35 0.18
C MET A 138 -4.98 -31.44 -0.08
N HIS A 139 -3.70 -31.17 0.19
CA HIS A 139 -2.63 -32.14 0.01
C HIS A 139 -2.78 -33.37 0.92
N ASP A 140 -3.19 -33.16 2.17
CA ASP A 140 -3.48 -34.24 3.11
C ASP A 140 -4.61 -35.14 2.57
N ILE A 141 -5.71 -34.53 2.09
CA ILE A 141 -6.86 -35.23 1.51
C ILE A 141 -6.47 -35.99 0.22
N GLU A 142 -5.67 -35.40 -0.66
CA GLU A 142 -5.19 -36.05 -1.89
C GLU A 142 -4.32 -37.27 -1.60
N THR A 143 -3.45 -37.16 -0.59
CA THR A 143 -2.59 -38.26 -0.14
C THR A 143 -3.42 -39.39 0.46
N GLU A 144 -4.40 -39.07 1.29
CA GLU A 144 -5.33 -40.06 1.84
C GLU A 144 -6.16 -40.74 0.74
N ASN A 145 -6.68 -39.97 -0.23
CA ASN A 145 -7.45 -40.52 -1.34
C ASN A 145 -6.63 -41.50 -2.17
N THR A 146 -5.37 -41.17 -2.45
CA THR A 146 -4.46 -42.06 -3.19
C THR A 146 -4.28 -43.38 -2.45
N LYS A 147 -3.98 -43.34 -1.14
CA LYS A 147 -3.81 -44.55 -0.31
C LYS A 147 -5.08 -45.41 -0.26
N LEU A 148 -6.25 -44.77 -0.16
CA LEU A 148 -7.54 -45.48 -0.16
C LEU A 148 -7.79 -46.18 -1.51
N ARG A 149 -7.45 -45.54 -2.63
CA ARG A 149 -7.56 -46.14 -3.96
C ARG A 149 -6.64 -47.35 -4.13
N GLU A 150 -5.39 -47.24 -3.69
CA GLU A 150 -4.42 -48.35 -3.67
C GLU A 150 -4.97 -49.53 -2.84
N THR A 151 -5.44 -49.25 -1.63
CA THR A 151 -6.01 -50.29 -0.74
C THR A 151 -7.23 -50.98 -1.36
N LEU A 152 -8.11 -50.24 -2.04
CA LEU A 152 -9.25 -50.82 -2.74
C LEU A 152 -8.82 -51.67 -3.93
N GLU A 153 -7.77 -51.28 -4.65
CA GLU A 153 -7.24 -52.06 -5.77
C GLU A 153 -6.66 -53.40 -5.28
N ASP A 154 -5.91 -53.38 -4.19
CA ASP A 154 -5.34 -54.58 -3.57
C ASP A 154 -6.43 -55.55 -3.10
N TYR A 155 -7.45 -55.05 -2.38
CA TYR A 155 -8.58 -55.89 -1.98
C TYR A 155 -9.35 -56.48 -3.17
N ASN A 156 -9.50 -55.73 -4.26
CA ASN A 156 -10.16 -56.24 -5.47
C ASN A 156 -9.33 -57.35 -6.15
N LYS A 157 -8.00 -57.26 -6.13
CA LYS A 157 -7.10 -58.31 -6.63
C LYS A 157 -7.22 -59.58 -5.79
N GLU A 158 -7.11 -59.46 -4.46
CA GLU A 158 -7.26 -60.58 -3.54
C GLU A 158 -8.64 -61.26 -3.69
N PHE A 159 -9.70 -60.47 -3.82
CA PHE A 159 -11.05 -60.99 -4.02
C PHE A 159 -11.19 -61.77 -5.35
N ALA A 160 -10.54 -61.30 -6.42
CA ALA A 160 -10.54 -61.98 -7.71
C ALA A 160 -9.76 -63.31 -7.68
N GLU A 161 -8.65 -63.36 -6.94
CA GLU A 161 -7.86 -64.58 -6.76
C GLU A 161 -8.64 -65.66 -6.00
N VAL A 162 -9.36 -65.29 -4.94
CA VAL A 162 -10.20 -66.22 -4.16
C VAL A 162 -11.37 -66.76 -4.98
N LYS A 163 -11.96 -65.95 -5.88
CA LYS A 163 -13.09 -66.39 -6.72
C LYS A 163 -12.68 -67.35 -7.85
N ASN A 164 -11.41 -67.41 -8.21
CA ASN A 164 -10.87 -68.30 -9.23
C ASN A 164 -10.38 -69.66 -8.67
N GLN A 165 -10.60 -69.93 -7.38
CA GLN A 165 -10.37 -71.22 -6.71
C GLN A 165 -11.70 -71.97 -6.51
#